data_AF-A0A2R8BCC4-F1
#
_entry.id   AF-A0A2R8BCC4-F1
#
_cell.length_a   1.000
_cell.length_b   1.000
_cell.length_c   1.000
_cell.angle_alpha   90.00
_cell.angle_beta   90.00
_cell.angle_gamma   90.00
#
_symmetry.space_group_name_H-M   'P 1'
#
loop_
_entity.id
_entity.type
_entity.pdbx_description
1 polymer ?
#
loop_
_entity_poly.entity_id
_entity_poly.type
_entity_poly.pdbx_seq_one_letter_code
_entity_poly.pdbx_strand_id
1 'polypeptide(L)'
;MQRGTDHMETAELIVALARVWGWVGAAVALAFLTIGIDRIDADAQGAYVFRPLLIPGILLLWPLVLWRWWQIETSATGWAARYRPVRRAHGMAAIAMCAGLALILVFGLNARQSWPVDTPPVQLSAGSNP
;
A
#
# COMPACT_ATOMS: atom_id res chain seq x y z
N MET A 1 32.52 -12.01 -10.86
CA MET A 1 31.28 -12.82 -10.93
C MET A 1 30.24 -12.46 -9.85
N GLN A 2 30.34 -11.28 -9.22
CA GLN A 2 29.55 -10.92 -8.02
C GLN A 2 28.37 -9.97 -8.30
N ARG A 3 28.40 -9.23 -9.42
CA ARG A 3 27.38 -8.21 -9.78
C ARG A 3 26.02 -8.80 -10.22
N GLY A 4 25.99 -10.06 -10.65
CA GLY A 4 24.75 -10.70 -11.10
C GLY A 4 23.83 -11.16 -9.97
N THR A 5 24.39 -11.44 -8.79
CA THR A 5 23.63 -11.96 -7.64
C THR A 5 22.87 -10.86 -6.91
N ASP A 6 23.43 -9.65 -6.80
CA ASP A 6 22.85 -8.56 -6.00
C ASP A 6 21.48 -8.08 -6.54
N HIS A 7 21.32 -8.00 -7.86
CA HIS A 7 20.05 -7.64 -8.49
C HIS A 7 19.00 -8.74 -8.35
N MET A 8 19.41 -10.00 -8.42
CA MET A 8 18.54 -11.16 -8.19
C MET A 8 18.06 -11.18 -6.74
N GLU A 9 18.97 -11.00 -5.79
CA GLU A 9 18.68 -10.95 -4.34
C GLU A 9 17.72 -9.79 -4.00
N THR A 10 17.92 -8.61 -4.60
CA THR A 10 17.02 -7.46 -4.42
C THR A 10 15.62 -7.74 -4.99
N ALA A 11 15.53 -8.34 -6.18
CA ALA A 11 14.26 -8.70 -6.79
C ALA A 11 13.51 -9.75 -5.95
N GLU A 12 14.22 -10.76 -5.46
CA GLU A 12 13.68 -11.78 -4.56
C GLU A 12 13.14 -11.15 -3.26
N LEU A 13 13.88 -10.21 -2.67
CA LEU A 13 13.45 -9.50 -1.48
C LEU A 13 12.16 -8.68 -1.71
N ILE A 14 12.07 -7.96 -2.83
CA ILE A 14 10.86 -7.17 -3.17
C ILE A 14 9.66 -8.10 -3.35
N VAL A 15 9.83 -9.22 -4.06
CA VAL A 15 8.75 -10.21 -4.26
C VAL A 15 8.36 -10.86 -2.93
N ALA A 16 9.33 -11.17 -2.06
CA ALA A 16 9.06 -11.71 -0.73
C ALA A 16 8.25 -10.73 0.13
N LEU A 17 8.63 -9.45 0.15
CA LEU A 17 7.89 -8.40 0.86
C LEU A 17 6.48 -8.21 0.29
N ALA A 18 6.32 -8.18 -1.03
CA ALA A 18 5.02 -8.10 -1.68
C ALA A 18 4.13 -9.30 -1.35
N ARG A 19 4.70 -10.51 -1.27
CA ARG A 19 3.98 -11.72 -0.83
C ARG A 19 3.51 -11.60 0.62
N VAL A 20 4.39 -11.20 1.54
CA VAL A 20 4.02 -11.00 2.95
C VAL A 20 2.92 -9.94 3.06
N TRP A 21 3.06 -8.81 2.36
CA TRP A 21 2.06 -7.75 2.32
C TRP A 21 0.69 -8.27 1.83
N GLY A 22 0.69 -9.04 0.75
CA GLY A 22 -0.52 -9.64 0.20
C GLY A 22 -1.17 -10.64 1.15
N TRP A 23 -0.39 -11.50 1.82
CA TRP A 23 -0.90 -12.46 2.80
C TRP A 23 -1.50 -11.78 4.03
N VAL A 24 -0.86 -10.73 4.54
CA VAL A 24 -1.41 -9.92 5.64
C VAL A 24 -2.71 -9.24 5.19
N GLY A 25 -2.71 -8.63 4.01
CA GLY A 25 -3.92 -8.07 3.41
C GLY A 25 -5.04 -9.09 3.26
N ALA A 26 -4.72 -10.34 2.93
CA ALA A 26 -5.70 -11.41 2.74
C ALA A 26 -6.33 -11.82 4.08
N ALA A 27 -5.51 -11.94 5.13
CA ALA A 27 -5.99 -12.20 6.48
C ALA A 27 -6.91 -11.05 6.97
N VAL A 28 -6.52 -9.80 6.71
CA VAL A 28 -7.34 -8.62 7.04
C VAL A 28 -8.63 -8.59 6.24
N ALA A 29 -8.59 -8.90 4.94
CA ALA A 29 -9.79 -9.00 4.11
C ALA A 29 -10.75 -10.05 4.65
N LEU A 30 -10.25 -11.24 5.00
CA LEU A 30 -11.07 -12.28 5.59
C LEU A 30 -11.72 -11.82 6.91
N ALA A 31 -10.95 -11.22 7.83
CA ALA A 31 -11.47 -10.69 9.09
C ALA A 31 -12.48 -9.56 8.88
N PHE A 32 -12.23 -8.66 7.92
CA PHE A 32 -13.09 -7.52 7.62
C PHE A 32 -14.40 -7.94 6.95
N LEU A 33 -14.36 -8.88 5.99
CA LEU A 33 -15.56 -9.41 5.35
C LEU A 33 -16.43 -10.26 6.30
N THR A 34 -15.83 -10.88 7.33
CA THR A 34 -16.56 -11.70 8.31
C THR A 34 -17.07 -10.93 9.52
N ILE A 35 -16.33 -9.93 10.00
CA ILE A 35 -16.63 -9.22 11.25
C ILE A 35 -16.90 -7.72 11.00
N GLY A 36 -16.12 -7.10 10.12
CA GLY A 36 -16.12 -5.64 9.92
C GLY A 36 -17.30 -5.13 9.10
N ILE A 37 -17.72 -5.87 8.08
CA ILE A 37 -18.74 -5.41 7.12
C ILE A 37 -20.12 -5.26 7.75
N ASP A 38 -20.52 -6.19 8.62
CA ASP A 38 -21.81 -6.15 9.30
C ASP A 38 -21.86 -5.04 10.39
N ARG A 39 -20.69 -4.51 10.82
CA ARG A 39 -20.59 -3.42 11.80
C ARG A 39 -20.50 -2.03 11.16
N ILE A 40 -20.03 -1.92 9.91
CA ILE A 40 -19.87 -0.64 9.21
C ILE A 40 -21.17 -0.21 8.52
N ASP A 41 -22.01 -1.17 8.12
CA ASP A 41 -23.21 -0.87 7.38
C ASP A 41 -24.35 -1.83 7.75
N ALA A 42 -25.26 -1.37 8.61
CA ALA A 42 -26.48 -2.11 8.94
C ALA A 42 -27.45 -2.22 7.73
N ASP A 43 -27.26 -1.38 6.70
CA ASP A 43 -28.04 -1.34 5.46
C ASP A 43 -27.41 -2.21 4.34
N ALA A 44 -26.24 -2.82 4.60
CA ALA A 44 -25.62 -3.79 3.70
C ALA A 44 -26.37 -5.14 3.65
N GLN A 45 -27.56 -5.23 4.27
CA GLN A 45 -28.53 -6.31 4.07
C GLN A 45 -29.14 -6.22 2.66
N GLY A 46 -28.36 -6.61 1.65
CA GLY A 46 -28.86 -6.73 0.27
C GLY A 46 -27.77 -6.69 -0.81
N ALA A 47 -26.62 -6.09 -0.50
CA ALA A 47 -25.54 -5.84 -1.47
C ALA A 47 -24.42 -6.90 -1.43
N TYR A 48 -24.76 -8.19 -1.40
CA TYR A 48 -23.79 -9.29 -1.29
C TYR A 48 -22.81 -9.36 -2.49
N VAL A 49 -23.24 -8.90 -3.67
CA VAL A 49 -22.43 -8.90 -4.90
C VAL A 49 -21.24 -7.94 -4.84
N PHE A 50 -21.31 -6.88 -4.03
CA PHE A 50 -20.22 -5.91 -3.91
C PHE A 50 -19.12 -6.35 -2.95
N ARG A 51 -19.39 -7.35 -2.08
CA ARG A 51 -18.44 -7.80 -1.06
C ARG A 51 -17.13 -8.34 -1.66
N PRO A 52 -17.14 -9.21 -2.70
CA PRO A 52 -15.91 -9.68 -3.33
C PRO A 52 -15.13 -8.57 -4.05
N LEU A 53 -15.82 -7.55 -4.55
CA LEU A 53 -15.20 -6.42 -5.24
C LEU A 53 -14.33 -5.57 -4.30
N LEU A 54 -14.60 -5.62 -2.99
CA LEU A 54 -13.78 -4.96 -1.97
C LEU A 54 -12.47 -5.70 -1.67
N ILE A 55 -12.38 -7.00 -1.94
CA ILE A 55 -11.19 -7.82 -1.66
C ILE A 55 -9.91 -7.21 -2.25
N PRO A 56 -9.82 -6.86 -3.55
CA PRO A 56 -8.61 -6.24 -4.11
C PRO A 56 -8.26 -4.91 -3.44
N GLY A 57 -9.27 -4.11 -3.08
CA GLY A 57 -9.07 -2.86 -2.36
C GLY A 57 -8.53 -3.08 -0.94
N ILE A 58 -9.07 -4.07 -0.23
CA ILE A 58 -8.62 -4.41 1.13
C ILE A 58 -7.22 -5.01 1.09
N LEU A 59 -6.91 -5.91 0.15
CA LEU A 59 -5.57 -6.48 -0.01
C LEU A 59 -4.49 -5.40 -0.16
N LEU A 60 -4.78 -4.36 -0.94
CA LEU A 60 -3.84 -3.29 -1.21
C LEU A 60 -3.78 -2.27 -0.07
N LEU A 61 -4.94 -1.89 0.49
CA LEU A 61 -5.09 -0.78 1.44
C LEU A 61 -5.43 -1.24 2.86
N TRP A 62 -5.08 -2.47 3.24
CA TRP A 62 -5.41 -3.06 4.53
C TRP A 62 -5.01 -2.20 5.76
N PRO A 63 -3.89 -1.43 5.78
CA PRO A 63 -3.57 -0.60 6.94
C PRO A 63 -4.60 0.52 7.15
N LEU A 64 -5.09 1.10 6.04
CA LEU A 64 -6.12 2.13 6.07
C LEU A 64 -7.46 1.54 6.53
N VAL A 65 -7.79 0.33 6.08
CA VAL A 65 -8.99 -0.40 6.49
C VAL A 65 -8.97 -0.67 7.99
N LEU A 66 -7.86 -1.20 8.53
CA LEU A 66 -7.70 -1.41 9.98
C LEU A 66 -7.78 -0.12 10.77
N TRP A 67 -7.14 0.95 10.28
CA TRP A 67 -7.18 2.24 10.97
C TRP A 67 -8.60 2.80 11.02
N ARG A 68 -9.34 2.74 9.91
CA ARG A 68 -10.74 3.16 9.87
C ARG A 68 -11.61 2.31 10.81
N TRP A 69 -11.39 1.00 10.82
CA TRP A 69 -12.11 0.10 11.72
C TRP A 69 -11.85 0.43 13.19
N TRP A 70 -10.59 0.67 13.58
CA TRP A 70 -10.23 1.05 14.94
C TRP A 70 -10.84 2.39 15.37
N GLN A 71 -10.91 3.38 14.47
CA GLN A 71 -11.57 4.66 14.76
C GLN A 71 -13.06 4.47 15.07
N ILE A 72 -13.77 3.65 14.29
CA ILE A 72 -15.20 3.40 14.51
C ILE A 72 -15.42 2.73 15.87
N GLU A 73 -14.63 1.71 16.20
CA GLU A 73 -14.72 1.02 17.50
C GLU A 73 -14.48 1.98 18.68
N THR A 74 -13.48 2.85 18.53
CA THR A 74 -13.10 3.79 19.60
C THR A 74 -14.11 4.93 19.74
N SER A 75 -14.78 5.31 18.65
CA SER A 75 -15.79 6.39 18.63
C SER A 75 -17.15 5.96 19.19
N ALA A 76 -17.38 4.65 19.37
CA ALA A 76 -18.65 4.11 19.84
C ALA A 76 -18.99 4.46 21.30
N THR A 77 -18.05 5.04 22.07
CA THR A 77 -18.23 5.38 23.49
C THR A 77 -18.92 6.73 23.77
N GLY A 78 -19.35 7.50 22.76
CA GLY A 78 -19.90 8.84 23.01
C GLY A 78 -21.04 9.29 22.10
N TRP A 79 -22.29 8.97 22.46
CA TRP A 79 -23.47 9.61 21.87
C TRP A 79 -23.44 11.16 21.95
N ALA A 80 -22.63 11.73 22.84
CA ALA A 80 -22.45 13.17 23.06
C ALA A 80 -21.50 13.89 22.07
N ALA A 81 -20.86 13.19 21.12
CA ALA A 81 -19.89 13.78 20.20
C ALA A 81 -20.43 14.08 18.78
N ARG A 82 -21.75 13.96 18.54
CA ARG A 82 -22.40 14.13 17.23
C ARG A 82 -22.26 15.52 16.58
N TYR A 83 -21.68 16.50 17.27
CA TYR A 83 -21.37 17.82 16.71
C TYR A 83 -19.92 18.23 17.05
N ARG A 84 -18.94 17.55 16.47
CA ARG A 84 -17.53 18.00 16.46
C ARG A 84 -16.94 17.92 15.04
N PRO A 85 -16.39 19.01 14.49
CA PRO A 85 -15.84 19.02 13.13
C PRO A 85 -14.65 18.07 12.99
N VAL A 86 -14.65 17.31 11.90
CA VAL A 86 -13.70 16.24 11.50
C VAL A 86 -12.30 16.80 11.16
N ARG A 87 -11.60 17.43 12.10
CA ARG A 87 -10.28 18.06 11.81
C ARG A 87 -9.07 17.39 12.46
N ARG A 88 -9.25 16.54 13.47
CA ARG A 88 -8.11 15.94 14.23
C ARG A 88 -7.45 14.74 13.56
N ALA A 89 -8.18 13.94 12.78
CA ALA A 89 -7.64 12.73 12.13
C ALA A 89 -6.72 13.05 10.92
N HIS A 90 -6.86 14.23 10.31
CA HIS A 90 -6.00 14.67 9.20
C HIS A 90 -4.54 14.82 9.62
N GLY A 91 -4.26 15.16 10.89
CA GLY A 91 -2.89 15.38 11.37
C GLY A 91 -2.06 14.11 11.34
N MET A 92 -2.61 12.99 11.83
CA MET A 92 -1.88 11.71 11.84
C MET A 92 -1.80 11.10 10.43
N ALA A 93 -2.86 11.20 9.61
CA ALA A 93 -2.81 10.80 8.21
C ALA A 93 -1.72 11.56 7.46
N ALA A 94 -1.68 12.88 7.61
CA ALA A 94 -0.70 13.73 6.95
C ALA A 94 0.73 13.42 7.43
N ILE A 95 0.93 13.19 8.73
CA ILE A 95 2.24 12.81 9.26
C ILE A 95 2.67 11.44 8.71
N ALA A 96 1.78 10.45 8.71
CA ALA A 96 2.06 9.13 8.14
C ALA A 96 2.35 9.20 6.63
N MET A 97 1.61 10.05 5.90
CA MET A 97 1.84 10.26 4.46
C MET A 97 3.15 10.97 4.20
N CYS A 98 3.48 12.03 4.95
CA CYS A 98 4.76 12.74 4.85
C CYS A 98 5.94 11.82 5.22
N ALA A 99 5.80 11.02 6.28
CA ALA A 99 6.82 10.05 6.69
C ALA A 99 6.98 8.97 5.60
N GLY A 100 5.88 8.44 5.07
CA GLY A 100 5.91 7.47 3.97
C GLY A 100 6.55 8.03 2.71
N LEU A 101 6.22 9.27 2.33
CA LEU A 101 6.75 9.93 1.15
C LEU A 101 8.25 10.24 1.31
N ALA A 102 8.67 10.70 2.49
CA ALA A 102 10.09 10.90 2.81
C ALA A 102 10.86 9.57 2.76
N LEU A 103 10.29 8.50 3.28
CA LEU A 103 10.90 7.17 3.28
C LEU A 103 11.00 6.62 1.85
N ILE A 104 9.97 6.79 1.01
CA ILE A 104 10.00 6.44 -0.42
C ILE A 104 11.06 7.27 -1.17
N LEU A 105 11.17 8.57 -0.89
CA LEU A 105 12.18 9.43 -1.53
C LEU A 105 13.60 9.03 -1.12
N VAL A 106 13.84 8.79 0.17
CA VAL A 106 15.16 8.35 0.67
C VAL A 106 15.51 6.98 0.08
N PHE A 107 14.57 6.05 0.07
CA PHE A 107 14.78 4.73 -0.51
C PHE A 107 15.01 4.80 -2.03
N GLY A 108 14.23 5.61 -2.75
CA GLY A 108 14.37 5.81 -4.19
C GLY A 108 15.66 6.51 -4.59
N LEU A 109 16.11 7.49 -3.80
CA LEU A 109 17.41 8.14 -3.99
C LEU A 109 18.57 7.20 -3.68
N ASN A 110 18.42 6.32 -2.69
CA ASN A 110 19.44 5.33 -2.34
C ASN A 110 19.52 4.21 -3.38
N ALA A 111 18.37 3.74 -3.88
CA ALA A 111 18.26 2.75 -4.95
C ALA A 111 18.52 3.34 -6.35
N ARG A 112 18.98 4.59 -6.43
CA ARG A 112 19.28 5.26 -7.71
C ARG A 112 20.19 4.37 -8.54
N GLN A 113 19.67 3.92 -9.68
CA GLN A 113 20.41 3.17 -10.68
C GLN A 113 21.56 4.05 -11.18
N SER A 114 22.79 3.75 -10.75
CA SER A 114 23.99 4.34 -11.30
C SER A 114 24.19 3.74 -12.70
N TRP A 115 24.05 4.59 -13.72
CA TRP A 115 24.28 4.18 -15.09
C TRP A 115 25.72 3.66 -15.24
N PRO A 116 25.96 2.50 -15.90
CA PRO A 116 27.30 1.98 -16.10
C PRO A 116 28.14 2.96 -16.92
N VAL A 117 29.10 3.64 -16.28
CA VAL A 117 29.95 4.67 -16.92
C VAL A 117 30.87 4.07 -17.99
N ASP A 118 31.12 2.76 -17.89
CA ASP A 118 31.98 1.99 -18.79
C ASP A 118 31.24 1.45 -20.03
N THR A 119 29.97 1.81 -20.23
CA THR A 119 29.27 1.46 -21.47
C THR A 119 29.62 2.49 -22.54
N PRO A 120 30.43 2.13 -23.57
CA PRO A 120 30.72 3.08 -24.64
C PRO A 120 29.41 3.44 -25.34
N PRO A 121 29.15 4.73 -25.60
CA PRO A 121 27.94 5.15 -26.28
C PRO A 121 27.93 4.58 -27.70
N VAL A 122 27.07 3.60 -27.96
CA VAL A 122 26.86 3.04 -29.30
C VAL A 122 25.78 3.86 -30.00
N GLN A 123 26.14 4.49 -31.11
CA GLN A 123 25.19 5.22 -31.94
C GLN A 123 24.27 4.22 -32.66
N LEU A 124 23.00 4.13 -32.22
CA LEU A 124 22.00 3.22 -32.77
C LEU A 124 21.51 3.60 -34.18
N SER A 125 22.00 4.69 -34.75
CA SER A 125 21.53 5.29 -36.01
C SER A 125 22.60 5.50 -37.07
N ALA A 126 23.77 4.84 -36.96
CA ALA A 126 24.70 4.79 -38.10
C ALA A 126 24.03 3.93 -39.19
N GLY A 127 23.33 4.61 -40.10
CA GLY A 127 22.65 4.00 -41.23
C GLY A 127 23.59 3.03 -41.94
N SER A 128 23.09 1.83 -42.20
CA SER A 128 23.65 0.91 -43.17
C SER A 128 23.68 1.64 -44.51
N ASN A 129 24.80 2.29 -44.82
CA ASN A 129 25.05 2.77 -46.17
C ASN A 129 25.38 1.53 -47.02
N PRO A 130 24.64 1.28 -48.12
CA PRO A 130 24.85 0.12 -48.98
C PRO A 130 26.24 0.12 -49.62
#